data_AF-A0A926ZFV3-F1
#
_entry.id   AF-A0A926ZFV3-F1
#
_cell.length_a   1.000
_cell.length_b   1.000
_cell.length_c   1.000
_cell.angle_alpha   90.00
_cell.angle_beta   90.00
_cell.angle_gamma   90.00
#
_symmetry.space_group_name_H-M   'P 1'
#
loop_
_entity.id
_entity.type
_entity.pdbx_description
1 polymer ?
#
loop_
_entity_poly.entity_id
_entity_poly.type
_entity_poly.pdbx_seq_one_letter_code
_entity_poly.pdbx_strand_id
1 'polypeptide(L)'
;MDTNDTNINRATLAQLSVTAAELWDSIENCPEGVELADTYAQLLDIQNATEAKVDAIAYLADQLKLDMEMWSDRLSKVTALYQVIIQRRRNQLDSLKSYLLRLYKLGLIPEQVVGTERRIDFQNNPPSVILLVEAEQLPSQFQSVKVTSANKEILAAHKAGEDVSSFAEIVTEKHVRFKHISRKKK
;
A
#
# COMPACT_ATOMS: atom_id res chain seq x y z
N MET A 1 -40.65 22.88 -22.90
CA MET A 1 -40.12 21.61 -22.39
C MET A 1 -38.81 21.44 -23.12
N ASP A 2 -37.73 21.97 -22.56
CA ASP A 2 -36.42 22.00 -23.20
C ASP A 2 -35.55 20.97 -22.48
N THR A 3 -35.42 19.79 -23.06
CA THR A 3 -34.64 18.69 -22.51
C THR A 3 -33.40 18.45 -23.35
N ASN A 4 -32.27 18.30 -22.64
CA ASN A 4 -31.03 17.66 -23.08
C ASN A 4 -30.18 18.37 -24.13
N ASP A 5 -29.72 19.58 -23.81
CA ASP A 5 -28.40 20.02 -24.27
C ASP A 5 -27.37 19.58 -23.20
N THR A 6 -27.27 18.27 -23.00
CA THR A 6 -26.27 17.68 -22.09
C THR A 6 -24.92 17.98 -22.71
N ASN A 7 -24.22 19.01 -22.22
CA ASN A 7 -22.92 19.39 -22.76
C ASN A 7 -21.95 18.19 -22.63
N ILE A 8 -21.82 17.43 -23.71
CA ILE A 8 -21.17 16.12 -23.78
C ILE A 8 -19.73 16.22 -23.25
N ASN A 9 -19.09 17.37 -23.46
CA ASN A 9 -17.72 17.65 -23.00
C ASN A 9 -17.60 17.79 -21.47
N ARG A 10 -18.67 18.11 -20.76
CA ARG A 10 -18.71 18.24 -19.28
C ARG A 10 -19.27 17.01 -18.59
N ALA A 11 -19.89 16.09 -19.33
CA ALA A 11 -20.45 14.88 -18.77
C ALA A 11 -19.35 13.97 -18.18
N THR A 12 -19.69 13.28 -17.09
CA THR A 12 -18.86 12.22 -16.51
C THR A 12 -18.90 10.97 -17.36
N LEU A 13 -17.89 10.09 -17.24
CA LEU A 13 -17.91 8.80 -17.93
C LEU A 13 -19.18 7.98 -17.61
N ALA A 14 -19.67 8.05 -16.36
CA ALA A 14 -20.91 7.41 -15.97
C ALA A 14 -22.13 7.96 -16.74
N GLN A 15 -22.25 9.29 -16.83
CA GLN A 15 -23.33 9.93 -17.59
C GLN A 15 -23.26 9.60 -19.08
N LEU A 16 -22.06 9.59 -19.66
CA LEU A 16 -21.87 9.21 -21.06
C LEU A 16 -22.25 7.74 -21.32
N SER A 17 -21.89 6.83 -20.41
CA SER A 17 -22.26 5.41 -20.54
C SER A 17 -23.76 5.18 -20.42
N VAL A 18 -24.43 5.90 -19.50
CA VAL A 18 -25.89 5.80 -19.32
C VAL A 18 -26.61 6.35 -20.55
N THR A 19 -26.23 7.54 -21.02
CA THR A 19 -26.83 8.15 -22.22
C THR A 19 -26.58 7.33 -23.48
N ALA A 20 -25.40 6.70 -23.63
CA ALA A 20 -25.15 5.75 -24.71
C ALA A 20 -26.10 4.54 -24.64
N ALA A 21 -26.30 3.96 -23.45
CA ALA A 21 -27.19 2.82 -23.27
C ALA A 21 -28.66 3.17 -23.61
N GLU A 22 -29.14 4.33 -23.14
CA GLU A 22 -30.48 4.83 -23.45
C GLU A 22 -30.69 5.04 -24.95
N LEU A 23 -29.68 5.55 -25.66
CA LEU A 23 -29.74 5.72 -27.11
C LEU A 23 -29.73 4.37 -27.84
N TRP A 24 -28.95 3.39 -27.39
CA TRP A 24 -28.98 2.05 -27.95
C TRP A 24 -30.35 1.39 -27.77
N ASP A 25 -30.93 1.49 -26.58
CA ASP A 25 -32.29 0.99 -26.30
C ASP A 25 -33.34 1.68 -27.20
N SER A 26 -33.16 2.97 -27.49
CA SER A 26 -34.07 3.71 -28.37
C SER A 26 -33.99 3.26 -29.84
N ILE A 27 -32.81 2.85 -30.30
CA ILE A 27 -32.56 2.33 -31.65
C ILE A 27 -33.16 0.92 -31.79
N GLU A 28 -32.95 0.07 -30.79
CA GLU A 28 -33.43 -1.31 -30.81
C GLU A 28 -34.96 -1.41 -30.78
N ASN A 29 -35.62 -0.45 -30.11
CA ASN A 29 -37.07 -0.38 -29.99
C ASN A 29 -37.76 0.57 -30.99
N CYS A 30 -37.07 1.02 -32.04
CA CYS A 30 -37.61 1.99 -32.99
C CYS A 30 -38.59 1.33 -34.00
N PRO A 31 -39.76 1.92 -34.29
CA PRO A 31 -40.67 1.42 -35.32
C PRO A 31 -40.06 1.48 -36.73
N GLU A 32 -40.43 0.55 -37.61
CA GLU A 32 -40.01 0.56 -39.02
C GLU A 32 -40.45 1.86 -39.72
N GLY A 33 -39.50 2.53 -40.39
CA GLY A 33 -39.75 3.74 -41.20
C GLY A 33 -39.37 5.07 -40.53
N VAL A 34 -38.83 5.06 -39.31
CA VAL A 34 -38.31 6.25 -38.63
C VAL A 34 -36.86 6.53 -39.05
N GLU A 35 -36.52 7.78 -39.40
CA GLU A 35 -35.14 8.19 -39.66
C GLU A 35 -34.33 8.27 -38.36
N LEU A 36 -33.32 7.39 -38.25
CA LEU A 36 -32.42 7.29 -37.08
C LEU A 36 -31.10 8.05 -37.26
N ALA A 37 -30.95 8.83 -38.33
CA ALA A 37 -29.69 9.49 -38.68
C ALA A 37 -29.16 10.39 -37.54
N ASP A 38 -30.04 11.15 -36.91
CA ASP A 38 -29.70 12.04 -35.79
C ASP A 38 -29.29 11.25 -34.53
N THR A 39 -29.96 10.12 -34.26
CA THR A 39 -29.66 9.25 -33.12
C THR A 39 -28.28 8.59 -33.28
N TYR A 40 -27.93 8.16 -34.50
CA TYR A 40 -26.60 7.64 -34.80
C TYR A 40 -25.51 8.71 -34.72
N ALA A 41 -25.80 9.95 -35.14
CA ALA A 41 -24.87 11.07 -34.98
C ALA A 41 -24.59 11.37 -33.50
N GLN A 42 -25.63 11.37 -32.66
CA GLN A 42 -25.49 11.56 -31.21
C GLN A 42 -24.68 10.43 -30.54
N LEU A 43 -24.90 9.17 -30.96
CA LEU A 43 -24.08 8.05 -30.47
C LEU A 43 -22.61 8.21 -30.84
N LEU A 44 -22.31 8.68 -32.05
CA LEU A 44 -20.93 8.94 -32.48
C LEU A 44 -20.28 10.03 -31.62
N ASP A 45 -21.01 11.10 -31.31
CA ASP A 45 -20.51 12.18 -30.44
C ASP A 45 -20.25 11.69 -29.02
N ILE A 46 -21.13 10.85 -28.47
CA ILE A 46 -20.94 10.23 -27.15
C ILE A 46 -19.75 9.26 -27.17
N GLN A 47 -19.55 8.51 -28.25
CA GLN A 47 -18.38 7.65 -28.39
C GLN A 47 -17.08 8.47 -28.41
N ASN A 48 -17.01 9.54 -29.21
CA ASN A 48 -15.85 10.42 -29.25
C ASN A 48 -15.56 11.06 -27.88
N ALA A 49 -16.61 11.48 -27.17
CA ALA A 49 -16.47 12.04 -25.83
C ALA A 49 -16.05 11.00 -24.78
N THR A 50 -16.57 9.78 -24.85
CA THR A 50 -16.14 8.69 -23.94
C THR A 50 -14.68 8.33 -24.15
N GLU A 51 -14.22 8.24 -25.39
CA GLU A 51 -12.80 8.03 -25.71
C GLU A 51 -11.93 9.14 -25.11
N ALA A 52 -12.27 10.41 -25.33
CA ALA A 52 -11.55 11.54 -24.76
C ALA A 52 -11.56 11.55 -23.22
N LYS A 53 -12.67 11.13 -22.58
CA LYS A 53 -12.75 11.01 -21.11
C LYS A 53 -11.91 9.87 -20.58
N VAL A 54 -11.90 8.72 -21.25
CA VAL A 54 -11.05 7.59 -20.86
C VAL A 54 -9.57 7.98 -20.92
N ASP A 55 -9.15 8.67 -21.99
CA ASP A 55 -7.78 9.17 -22.13
C ASP A 55 -7.43 10.19 -21.02
N ALA A 56 -8.33 11.13 -20.72
CA ALA A 56 -8.13 12.09 -19.64
C ALA A 56 -8.02 11.41 -18.26
N ILE A 57 -8.86 10.39 -17.99
CA ILE A 57 -8.82 9.62 -16.75
C ILE A 57 -7.51 8.82 -16.66
N ALA A 58 -7.08 8.19 -17.75
CA ALA A 58 -5.83 7.43 -17.80
C ALA A 58 -4.63 8.36 -17.56
N TYR A 59 -4.61 9.53 -18.20
CA TYR A 59 -3.57 10.53 -17.99
C TYR A 59 -3.52 11.02 -16.54
N LEU A 60 -4.67 11.34 -15.94
CA LEU A 60 -4.75 11.73 -14.54
C LEU A 60 -4.26 10.61 -13.62
N ALA A 61 -4.64 9.36 -13.90
CA ALA A 61 -4.19 8.21 -13.12
C ALA A 61 -2.66 8.04 -13.19
N ASP A 62 -2.05 8.28 -14.34
CA ASP A 62 -0.60 8.23 -14.48
C ASP A 62 0.11 9.40 -13.78
N GLN A 63 -0.46 10.60 -13.85
CA GLN A 63 0.02 11.74 -13.05
C GLN A 63 -0.02 11.43 -11.54
N LEU A 64 -1.13 10.88 -11.05
CA LEU A 64 -1.27 10.51 -9.65
C LEU A 64 -0.27 9.43 -9.24
N LYS A 65 0.04 8.46 -10.11
CA LYS A 65 1.09 7.46 -9.84
C LYS A 65 2.46 8.11 -9.71
N LEU A 66 2.82 8.99 -10.63
CA LEU A 66 4.10 9.72 -10.59
C LEU A 66 4.21 10.59 -9.34
N ASP A 67 3.12 11.26 -8.96
CA ASP A 67 3.08 12.04 -7.72
C ASP A 67 3.27 11.14 -6.50
N MET A 68 2.58 10.00 -6.44
CA MET A 68 2.75 9.04 -5.34
C MET A 68 4.19 8.53 -5.24
N GLU A 69 4.83 8.19 -6.35
CA GLU A 69 6.23 7.77 -6.40
C GLU A 69 7.16 8.89 -5.89
N MET A 70 6.95 10.12 -6.38
CA MET A 70 7.73 11.30 -5.96
C MET A 70 7.60 11.58 -4.47
N TRP A 71 6.39 11.53 -3.92
CA TRP A 71 6.14 11.76 -2.50
C TRP A 71 6.70 10.65 -1.62
N SER A 72 6.62 9.40 -2.07
CA SER A 72 7.24 8.25 -1.41
C SER A 72 8.77 8.39 -1.33
N ASP A 73 9.40 8.79 -2.44
CA ASP A 73 10.84 9.05 -2.50
C ASP A 73 11.27 10.20 -1.58
N ARG A 74 10.48 11.28 -1.54
CA ARG A 74 10.73 12.40 -0.62
C ARG A 74 10.65 11.95 0.83
N LEU A 75 9.63 11.17 1.19
CA LEU A 75 9.48 10.61 2.53
C LEU A 75 10.69 9.76 2.90
N SER A 76 11.08 8.81 2.03
CA SER A 76 12.23 7.94 2.24
C SER A 76 13.52 8.73 2.52
N LYS A 77 13.79 9.78 1.74
CA LYS A 77 14.94 10.67 1.95
C LYS A 77 14.90 11.39 3.29
N VAL A 78 13.75 11.95 3.68
CA VAL A 78 13.58 12.64 4.96
C VAL A 78 13.77 11.66 6.13
N THR A 79 13.17 10.47 6.05
CA THR A 79 13.34 9.43 7.05
C THR A 79 14.80 9.02 7.19
N ALA A 80 15.51 8.81 6.08
CA ALA A 80 16.95 8.47 6.10
C ALA A 80 17.78 9.57 6.77
N LEU A 81 17.51 10.84 6.47
CA LEU A 81 18.19 11.97 7.12
C LEU A 81 17.97 11.98 8.64
N TYR A 82 16.73 11.82 9.09
CA TYR A 82 16.45 11.78 10.53
C TYR A 82 17.00 10.54 11.21
N GLN A 83 17.04 9.39 10.54
CA GLN A 83 17.71 8.19 11.06
C GLN A 83 19.19 8.46 11.34
N VAL A 84 19.90 9.16 10.44
CA VAL A 84 21.31 9.54 10.67
C VAL A 84 21.45 10.47 11.88
N ILE A 85 20.56 11.45 12.04
CA ILE A 85 20.58 12.37 13.18
C ILE A 85 20.33 11.60 14.49
N ILE A 86 19.31 10.73 14.52
CA ILE A 86 18.99 9.89 15.68
C ILE A 86 20.19 9.01 16.02
N GLN A 87 20.81 8.37 15.03
CA GLN A 87 21.96 7.51 15.26
C GLN A 87 23.15 8.28 15.84
N ARG A 88 23.40 9.51 15.35
CA ARG A 88 24.44 10.38 15.92
C ARG A 88 24.15 10.69 17.40
N ARG A 89 22.91 11.00 17.76
CA ARG A 89 22.52 11.26 19.16
C ARG A 89 22.62 10.02 20.04
N ARG A 90 22.26 8.84 19.52
CA ARG A 90 22.47 7.56 20.20
C ARG A 90 23.96 7.32 20.47
N ASN A 91 24.80 7.45 19.46
CA ASN A 91 26.25 7.28 19.62
C ASN A 91 26.85 8.26 20.64
N GLN A 92 26.37 9.51 20.68
CA GLN A 92 26.79 10.49 21.70
C GLN A 92 26.39 10.05 23.11
N LEU A 93 25.16 9.58 23.29
CA LEU A 93 24.68 9.07 24.57
C LEU A 93 25.47 7.83 25.01
N ASP A 94 25.73 6.90 24.10
CA ASP A 94 26.48 5.68 24.37
C ASP A 94 27.96 5.97 24.70
N SER A 95 28.55 6.95 24.02
CA SER A 95 29.90 7.44 24.34
C SER A 95 29.95 8.03 25.75
N LEU A 96 28.95 8.83 26.14
CA LEU A 96 28.84 9.39 27.49
C LEU A 96 28.69 8.29 28.54
N LYS A 97 27.80 7.31 28.31
CA LYS A 97 27.62 6.16 29.20
C LYS A 97 28.92 5.35 29.34
N SER A 98 29.60 5.08 28.22
CA SER A 98 30.87 4.35 28.21
C SER A 98 31.97 5.08 28.99
N TYR A 99 32.03 6.41 28.85
CA TYR A 99 32.94 7.23 29.62
C TYR A 99 32.64 7.17 31.13
N LEU A 100 31.38 7.31 31.53
CA LEU A 100 30.97 7.19 32.94
C LEU A 100 31.31 5.80 33.51
N LEU A 101 31.02 4.74 32.77
CA LEU A 101 31.39 3.37 33.16
C LEU A 101 32.91 3.20 33.32
N ARG A 102 33.70 3.84 32.46
CA ARG A 102 35.17 3.84 32.59
C ARG A 102 35.62 4.54 33.88
N LEU A 103 35.04 5.69 34.22
CA LEU A 103 35.36 6.40 35.46
C LEU A 103 35.03 5.54 36.70
N TYR A 104 33.87 4.89 36.69
CA TYR A 104 33.48 3.96 37.76
C TYR A 104 34.47 2.79 37.90
N LYS A 105 34.85 2.14 36.77
CA LYS A 105 35.83 1.04 36.77
C LYS A 105 37.22 1.45 37.25
N LEU A 106 37.60 2.71 37.06
CA LEU A 106 38.86 3.28 37.57
C LEU A 106 38.77 3.69 39.05
N GLY A 107 37.60 3.55 39.68
CA GLY A 107 37.37 3.97 41.06
C GLY A 107 37.30 5.49 41.26
N LEU A 108 37.17 6.28 40.18
CA LEU A 108 37.14 7.75 40.25
C LEU A 108 35.78 8.29 40.67
N ILE A 109 34.72 7.50 40.51
CA ILE A 109 33.36 7.83 40.97
C ILE A 109 32.74 6.62 41.68
N PRO A 110 31.93 6.86 42.72
CA PRO A 110 31.23 5.80 43.44
C PRO A 110 30.06 5.21 42.61
N GLU A 111 29.48 4.13 43.12
CA GLU A 111 28.33 3.44 42.52
C GLU A 111 27.07 4.32 42.41
N GLN A 112 26.97 5.35 43.25
CA GLN A 112 25.90 6.35 43.19
C GLN A 112 26.50 7.76 43.23
N VAL A 113 26.20 8.56 42.21
CA VAL A 113 26.63 9.96 42.12
C VAL A 113 25.41 10.86 42.15
N VAL A 114 25.28 11.68 43.20
CA VAL A 114 24.14 12.59 43.40
C VAL A 114 24.53 14.01 42.98
N GLY A 115 23.78 14.59 42.05
CA GLY A 115 23.83 16.01 41.69
C GLY A 115 22.73 16.82 42.39
N THR A 116 22.52 18.06 41.97
CA THR A 116 21.53 18.97 42.58
C THR A 116 20.08 18.52 42.36
N GLU A 117 19.76 18.05 41.15
CA GLU A 117 18.40 17.65 40.76
C GLU A 117 18.31 16.19 40.30
N ARG A 118 19.44 15.53 40.06
CA ARG A 118 19.50 14.21 39.40
C ARG A 118 20.59 13.35 40.03
N ARG A 119 20.48 12.03 39.88
CA ARG A 119 21.50 11.07 40.28
C ARG A 119 21.87 10.11 39.15
N ILE A 120 23.06 9.54 39.24
CA ILE A 120 23.57 8.49 38.35
C ILE A 120 23.80 7.24 39.21
N ASP A 121 23.13 6.15 38.87
CA ASP A 121 23.27 4.85 39.53
C ASP A 121 23.97 3.88 38.57
N PHE A 122 25.04 3.23 39.03
CA PHE A 122 25.71 2.16 38.31
C PHE A 122 25.10 0.82 38.74
N GLN A 123 24.43 0.13 37.83
CA GLN A 123 23.73 -1.13 38.12
C GLN A 123 24.28 -2.25 37.24
N ASN A 124 24.20 -3.48 37.75
CA ASN A 124 24.46 -4.66 36.94
C ASN A 124 23.31 -4.88 35.96
N ASN A 125 23.65 -5.14 34.70
CA ASN A 125 22.65 -5.59 33.74
C ASN A 125 22.05 -6.93 34.20
N PRO A 126 20.76 -7.19 33.91
CA PRO A 126 20.19 -8.51 34.14
C PRO A 126 21.03 -9.58 33.41
N PRO A 127 21.23 -10.75 34.02
CA PRO A 127 22.03 -11.80 33.41
C PRO A 127 21.42 -12.19 32.06
N SER A 128 22.25 -12.19 31.02
CA SER A 128 21.87 -12.68 29.69
C SER A 128 22.40 -14.10 29.51
N VAL A 129 21.60 -14.96 28.88
CA VAL A 129 21.99 -16.35 28.61
C VAL A 129 22.57 -16.41 27.19
N ILE A 130 23.83 -16.81 27.08
CA ILE A 130 24.46 -17.15 25.80
C ILE A 130 24.31 -18.66 25.64
N LEU A 131 23.58 -19.09 24.61
CA LEU A 131 23.42 -20.50 24.31
C LEU A 131 24.72 -21.05 23.73
N LEU A 132 25.25 -22.12 24.34
CA LEU A 132 26.45 -22.82 23.87
C LEU A 132 26.13 -23.90 22.82
N VAL A 133 24.84 -24.16 22.59
CA VAL A 133 24.34 -25.18 21.67
C VAL A 133 23.18 -24.62 20.85
N GLU A 134 22.88 -25.27 19.74
CA GLU A 134 21.73 -24.95 18.90
C GLU A 134 20.41 -25.23 19.63
N ALA A 135 19.35 -24.51 19.24
CA ALA A 135 18.05 -24.57 19.93
C ALA A 135 17.45 -26.00 19.96
N GLU A 136 17.74 -26.82 18.96
CA GLU A 136 17.27 -28.21 18.84
C GLU A 136 17.97 -29.18 19.79
N GLN A 137 19.16 -28.82 20.27
CA GLN A 137 19.96 -29.61 21.22
C GLN A 137 19.68 -29.21 22.67
N LEU A 138 18.90 -28.14 22.89
CA LEU A 138 18.46 -27.76 24.22
C LEU A 138 17.53 -28.84 24.81
N PRO A 139 17.52 -29.05 26.13
CA PRO A 139 16.49 -29.86 26.77
C PRO A 139 15.09 -29.36 26.40
N SER A 140 14.13 -30.26 26.22
CA SER A 140 12.77 -29.96 25.75
C SER A 140 12.07 -28.88 26.60
N GLN A 141 12.38 -28.78 27.90
CA GLN A 141 11.88 -27.75 28.81
C GLN A 141 12.31 -26.31 28.46
N PHE A 142 13.32 -26.14 27.59
CA PHE A 142 13.82 -24.85 27.11
C PHE A 142 13.58 -24.66 25.60
N GLN A 143 12.85 -25.58 24.94
CA GLN A 143 12.46 -25.47 23.55
C GLN A 143 11.02 -24.93 23.44
N SER A 144 10.75 -24.10 22.43
CA SER A 144 9.38 -23.66 22.10
C SER A 144 9.04 -24.08 20.67
N VAL A 145 7.89 -24.75 20.51
CA VAL A 145 7.39 -25.17 19.20
C VAL A 145 6.52 -24.04 18.63
N LYS A 146 6.94 -23.47 17.50
CA LYS A 146 6.19 -22.42 16.82
C LYS A 146 5.29 -23.03 15.75
N VAL A 147 3.98 -23.06 15.99
CA VAL A 147 2.98 -23.47 14.99
C VAL A 147 2.69 -22.27 14.08
N THR A 148 2.79 -22.45 12.77
CA THR A 148 2.48 -21.41 11.77
C THR A 148 1.52 -21.96 10.72
N SER A 149 0.67 -21.09 10.16
CA SER A 149 -0.34 -21.49 9.18
C SER A 149 0.23 -21.63 7.77
N ALA A 150 -0.13 -22.71 7.08
CA ALA A 150 0.31 -22.99 5.72
C ALA A 150 -0.64 -22.38 4.67
N ASN A 151 -0.77 -21.05 4.66
CA ASN A 151 -1.76 -20.35 3.83
C ASN A 151 -1.67 -20.67 2.33
N LYS A 152 -0.47 -20.95 1.81
CA LYS A 152 -0.26 -21.34 0.41
C LYS A 152 -0.86 -22.71 0.08
N GLU A 153 -0.77 -23.64 1.01
CA GLU A 153 -1.31 -25.00 0.86
C GLU A 153 -2.84 -24.97 0.98
N ILE A 154 -3.37 -24.18 1.92
CA ILE A 154 -4.81 -23.93 2.06
C ILE A 154 -5.41 -23.35 0.76
N LEU A 155 -4.73 -22.38 0.13
CA LEU A 155 -5.15 -21.82 -1.15
C LEU A 155 -5.04 -22.81 -2.32
N ALA A 156 -4.07 -23.72 -2.28
CA ALA A 156 -3.91 -24.76 -3.29
C ALA A 156 -5.01 -25.83 -3.16
N ALA A 157 -5.33 -26.25 -1.94
CA ALA A 157 -6.44 -27.16 -1.61
C ALA A 157 -7.79 -26.61 -2.12
N HIS A 158 -8.08 -25.34 -1.84
CA HIS A 158 -9.28 -24.70 -2.37
C HIS A 158 -9.30 -24.65 -3.90
N LYS A 159 -8.18 -24.35 -4.56
CA LYS A 159 -8.08 -24.38 -6.04
C LYS A 159 -8.25 -25.80 -6.61
N ALA A 160 -7.90 -26.83 -5.85
CA ALA A 160 -8.09 -28.23 -6.19
C ALA A 160 -9.51 -28.75 -5.90
N GLY A 161 -10.37 -27.93 -5.27
CA GLY A 161 -11.76 -28.28 -4.96
C GLY A 161 -11.95 -28.93 -3.58
N GLU A 162 -10.95 -28.91 -2.72
CA GLU A 162 -11.09 -29.37 -1.33
C GLU A 162 -11.82 -28.33 -0.48
N ASP A 163 -12.71 -28.80 0.40
CA ASP A 163 -13.49 -27.93 1.27
C ASP A 163 -12.65 -27.45 2.46
N VAL A 164 -12.26 -26.17 2.42
CA VAL A 164 -11.50 -25.49 3.48
C VAL A 164 -12.36 -24.54 4.32
N SER A 165 -13.68 -24.51 4.08
CA SER A 165 -14.61 -23.54 4.69
C SER A 165 -14.72 -23.65 6.22
N SER A 166 -14.34 -24.79 6.78
CA SER A 166 -14.33 -25.01 8.24
C SER A 166 -13.21 -24.26 8.98
N PHE A 167 -12.16 -23.82 8.28
CA PHE A 167 -10.99 -23.17 8.92
C PHE A 167 -10.37 -22.02 8.11
N ALA A 168 -10.87 -21.69 6.92
CA ALA A 168 -10.39 -20.58 6.12
C ALA A 168 -11.49 -19.91 5.28
N GLU A 169 -11.50 -18.58 5.24
CA GLU A 169 -12.34 -17.77 4.35
C GLU A 169 -11.50 -17.27 3.16
N ILE A 170 -12.03 -17.41 1.93
CA ILE A 170 -11.34 -16.99 0.70
C ILE A 170 -12.06 -15.80 0.10
N VAL A 171 -11.39 -14.65 0.12
CA VAL A 171 -11.91 -13.38 -0.40
C VAL A 171 -11.38 -13.15 -1.81
N THR A 172 -12.28 -12.98 -2.79
CA THR A 172 -11.93 -12.63 -4.18
C THR A 172 -12.52 -11.27 -4.55
N GLU A 173 -11.70 -10.22 -4.51
CA GLU A 173 -12.09 -8.87 -4.94
C GLU A 173 -11.62 -8.55 -6.36
N LYS A 174 -12.46 -7.85 -7.13
CA LYS A 174 -12.08 -7.31 -8.44
C LYS A 174 -11.25 -6.04 -8.23
N HIS A 175 -10.10 -5.93 -8.92
CA HIS A 175 -9.25 -4.74 -8.88
C HIS A 175 -9.15 -4.09 -10.26
N VAL A 176 -9.08 -2.76 -10.31
CA VAL A 176 -8.92 -2.00 -11.54
C VAL A 176 -7.44 -1.98 -11.95
N ARG A 177 -7.15 -2.21 -13.23
CA ARG A 177 -5.81 -2.11 -13.80
C ARG A 177 -5.82 -1.27 -15.07
N PHE A 178 -5.10 -0.15 -15.05
CA PHE A 178 -4.86 0.68 -16.23
C PHE A 178 -3.74 0.06 -17.08
N LYS A 179 -3.95 -0.08 -18.39
CA LYS A 179 -2.97 -0.62 -19.35
C LYS A 179 -2.91 0.28 -20.59
N HIS A 180 -1.70 0.50 -21.11
CA HIS A 180 -1.50 1.22 -22.37
C HIS A 180 -1.68 0.26 -23.55
N ILE A 181 -2.48 0.63 -24.55
CA ILE A 181 -2.57 -0.11 -25.82
C ILE A 181 -1.52 0.49 -26.77
N SER A 182 -0.39 -0.21 -27.00
CA SER A 182 0.55 0.25 -28.03
C SER A 182 0.03 -0.14 -29.41
N ARG A 183 -0.36 0.82 -30.25
CA ARG A 183 -0.53 0.54 -31.69
C ARG A 183 0.87 0.37 -32.31
N LYS A 184 1.23 -0.86 -32.69
CA LYS A 184 2.41 -1.12 -33.53
C LYS A 184 2.22 -0.31 -34.82
N LYS A 185 3.13 0.64 -35.08
CA LYS A 185 3.29 1.21 -36.42
C LYS A 185 3.70 0.07 -37.36
N LYS A 186 2.85 -0.23 -38.34
CA LYS A 186 3.25 -0.97 -39.54
C LYS A 186 4.03 -0.03 -40.44
#